data_AF-A0A7C8F0W9-F1
#
_entry.id   AF-A0A7C8F0W9-F1
#
_cell.length_a   1.000
_cell.length_b   1.000
_cell.length_c   1.000
_cell.angle_alpha   90.00
_cell.angle_beta   90.00
_cell.angle_gamma   90.00
#
_symmetry.space_group_name_H-M   'P 1'
#
loop_
_entity.id
_entity.type
_entity.pdbx_description
1 polymer ?
#
loop_
_entity_poly.entity_id
_entity_poly.type
_entity_poly.pdbx_seq_one_letter_code
_entity_poly.pdbx_strand_id
1 'polypeptide(L)' 'IGLVVDKVQEVVDIPESQVEAPPEKGKGKRSRFLQGMGKINDQVKILLNVEQLLYEEEMAQLEEIAPAA' A
#
# COMPACT_ATOMS: atom_id res chain seq x y z
N ILE A 1 9.78 6.78 -10.68
CA ILE A 1 9.25 5.59 -9.98
C ILE A 1 7.82 5.32 -10.42
N GLY A 2 7.47 4.05 -10.60
CA GLY A 2 6.14 3.63 -11.05
C GLY A 2 5.89 2.18 -10.64
N LEU A 3 4.63 1.85 -10.34
CA LEU A 3 4.24 0.52 -9.88
C LEU A 3 3.87 -0.37 -11.07
N VAL A 4 4.46 -1.57 -11.14
CA VAL A 4 4.06 -2.59 -12.11
C VAL A 4 2.83 -3.32 -11.56
N VAL A 5 1.74 -3.31 -12.33
CA VAL A 5 0.48 -3.98 -11.97
C VAL A 5 -0.02 -4.81 -13.15
N ASP A 6 -0.76 -5.88 -12.86
CA ASP A 6 -1.31 -6.73 -13.92
C ASP A 6 -2.38 -6.00 -14.74
N LYS A 7 -3.31 -5.30 -14.07
CA LYS A 7 -4.41 -4.59 -14.72
C LYS A 7 -5.08 -3.58 -13.79
N VAL A 8 -5.49 -2.44 -14.36
CA VAL A 8 -6.43 -1.50 -13.73
C VAL A 8 -7.86 -1.93 -14.04
N GLN A 9 -8.69 -2.10 -13.01
CA GLN A 9 -10.08 -2.54 -13.20
C GLN A 9 -11.03 -1.37 -13.37
N GLU A 10 -11.13 -0.49 -12.37
CA GLU A 10 -12.09 0.61 -12.31
C GLU A 10 -11.65 1.64 -11.27
N VAL A 11 -12.29 2.81 -11.30
CA VAL A 11 -12.16 3.84 -10.26
C VAL A 11 -13.46 3.85 -9.48
N VAL A 12 -13.36 3.66 -8.16
CA VAL A 12 -14.51 3.61 -7.25
C VAL A 12 -14.26 4.52 -6.06
N ASP A 13 -15.29 5.25 -5.66
CA ASP A 13 -15.29 6.02 -4.43
C ASP A 13 -15.66 5.12 -3.24
N ILE A 14 -14.80 5.10 -2.23
CA ILE A 14 -14.98 4.27 -1.03
C ILE A 14 -15.32 5.20 0.14
N PRO A 15 -16.54 5.14 0.70
CA PRO A 15 -16.87 5.93 1.86
C PRO A 15 -16.08 5.44 3.08
N GLU A 16 -15.67 6.35 3.96
CA GLU A 16 -14.90 6.02 5.18
C GLU A 16 -15.63 5.01 6.09
N SER A 17 -16.97 5.01 6.08
CA SER A 17 -17.78 4.04 6.83
C SER A 17 -17.62 2.59 6.38
N GLN A 18 -17.09 2.37 5.17
CA GLN A 18 -16.76 1.06 4.62
C GLN A 18 -15.27 0.73 4.71
N VAL A 19 -14.48 1.60 5.34
CA VAL A 19 -13.06 1.37 5.60
C VAL A 19 -12.89 0.83 7.02
N GLU A 20 -12.39 -0.39 7.11
CA GLU A 20 -12.02 -1.04 8.35
C GLU A 20 -10.52 -0.97 8.57
N ALA A 21 -10.11 -0.99 9.85
CA ALA A 21 -8.71 -1.00 10.22
C ALA A 21 -8.00 -2.24 9.65
N PRO A 22 -6.72 -2.10 9.26
CA PRO A 22 -5.95 -3.23 8.79
C PRO A 22 -5.85 -4.31 9.88
N PRO A 23 -5.87 -5.60 9.53
CA PRO A 23 -5.78 -6.66 10.52
C PRO A 23 -4.40 -6.62 11.19
N GLU A 24 -4.36 -6.49 12.52
CA GLU A 24 -3.12 -6.37 13.33
C GLU A 24 -2.15 -7.56 13.17
N LYS A 25 -2.58 -8.64 12.50
CA LYS A 25 -1.82 -9.90 12.37
C LYS A 25 -0.76 -9.90 11.26
N GLY A 26 -0.35 -8.72 10.78
CA GLY A 26 0.76 -8.58 9.83
C GLY A 26 2.08 -8.17 10.50
N LYS A 27 2.70 -9.03 11.33
CA LYS A 27 4.03 -8.76 11.93
C LYS A 27 5.19 -8.80 10.91
N GLY A 28 5.14 -8.00 9.86
CA GLY A 28 6.20 -7.92 8.84
C GLY A 28 6.24 -6.57 8.14
N LYS A 29 7.36 -6.27 7.45
CA LYS A 29 7.60 -5.01 6.70
C LYS A 29 6.43 -4.60 5.80
N ARG A 30 5.62 -5.56 5.31
CA ARG A 30 4.46 -5.36 4.43
C ARG A 30 3.27 -4.67 5.09
N SER A 31 3.15 -4.70 6.42
CA SER A 31 2.04 -4.03 7.11
C SER A 31 2.20 -2.51 7.16
N ARG A 32 3.40 -1.99 6.88
CA ARG A 32 3.67 -0.54 6.91
C ARG A 32 2.97 0.22 5.78
N PHE A 33 2.67 -0.46 4.68
CA PHE A 33 2.03 0.12 3.50
C PHE A 33 0.51 -0.05 3.48
N LEU A 34 -0.06 -0.81 4.43
CA LEU A 34 -1.49 -1.01 4.51
C LEU A 34 -2.13 0.20 5.18
N GLN A 35 -2.97 0.93 4.43
CA GLN A 35 -3.79 1.99 5.00
C GLN A 35 -5.04 1.41 5.69
N GLY A 36 -5.60 0.33 5.15
CA GLY A 36 -6.80 -0.31 5.69
C GLY A 36 -7.41 -1.33 4.74
N MET A 37 -8.65 -1.73 5.02
CA MET A 37 -9.45 -2.61 4.17
C MET A 37 -10.77 -1.93 3.83
N GLY A 38 -11.07 -1.75 2.55
CA GLY A 38 -12.37 -1.31 2.09
C GLY A 38 -13.27 -2.51 1.79
N LYS A 39 -14.50 -2.53 2.30
CA LYS A 39 -15.48 -3.57 2.00
C LYS A 39 -16.61 -3.02 1.13
N ILE A 40 -16.64 -3.41 -0.14
CA ILE A 40 -17.60 -2.91 -1.14
C ILE A 40 -18.17 -4.09 -1.92
N ASN A 41 -19.50 -4.13 -2.12
CA ASN A 41 -20.18 -5.17 -2.92
C ASN A 41 -19.78 -6.61 -2.52
N ASP A 42 -19.69 -6.87 -1.21
CA ASP A 42 -19.20 -8.15 -0.63
C ASP A 42 -17.77 -8.54 -1.02
N GLN A 43 -17.01 -7.63 -1.61
CA GLN A 43 -15.59 -7.79 -1.89
C GLN A 43 -14.75 -6.99 -0.90
N VAL A 44 -13.66 -7.60 -0.45
CA VAL A 44 -12.64 -6.93 0.34
C VAL A 44 -11.57 -6.39 -0.59
N LYS A 45 -11.30 -5.10 -0.49
CA LYS A 45 -10.24 -4.38 -1.19
C LYS A 45 -9.21 -3.94 -0.17
N ILE A 46 -7.94 -4.17 -0.46
CA ILE A 46 -6.84 -3.70 0.40
C ILE A 46 -6.52 -2.27 -0.02
N LEU A 47 -6.51 -1.36 0.95
CA LEU A 47 -6.11 0.03 0.72
C LEU A 47 -4.62 0.17 1.02
N LEU A 48 -3.86 0.63 0.05
CA LEU A 48 -2.42 0.79 0.13
C LEU A 48 -2.07 2.28 0.17
N ASN A 49 -1.15 2.65 1.07
CA ASN A 49 -0.56 3.97 1.09
C ASN A 49 0.52 4.06 0.01
N VAL A 50 0.16 4.62 -1.15
CA VAL A 50 1.05 4.76 -2.31
C VAL A 50 2.21 5.70 -2.02
N GLU A 51 2.00 6.78 -1.25
CA GLU A 51 3.08 7.71 -0.90
C GLU A 51 4.18 6.98 -0.12
N GLN A 52 3.80 6.24 0.91
CA GLN A 52 4.75 5.51 1.73
C GLN A 52 5.45 4.37 0.97
N LEU A 53 4.75 3.72 0.04
CA LEU A 53 5.34 2.72 -0.85
C LEU A 53 6.45 3.32 -1.71
N LEU A 54 6.18 4.44 -2.36
CA LEU A 54 7.12 5.10 -3.25
C LEU A 54 8.33 5.65 -2.48
N TYR A 55 8.10 6.26 -1.31
CA TYR A 55 9.19 6.78 -0.46
C TYR A 55 10.11 5.69 0.08
N GLU A 56 9.58 4.56 0.57
CA GLU A 56 10.45 3.47 1.05
C GLU A 56 11.29 2.86 -0.09
N GLU A 57 10.72 2.75 -1.30
CA GLU A 57 11.47 2.28 -2.48
C GLU A 57 12.57 3.25 -2.90
N GLU A 58 12.31 4.56 -2.89
CA GLU A 58 13.33 5.57 -3.19
C GLU A 58 14.46 5.57 -2.17
N MET A 59 14.14 5.47 -0.87
CA MET A 59 15.16 5.39 0.18
C MET A 59 16.00 4.13 0.06
N ALA A 60 15.38 2.98 -0.22
CA ALA A 60 16.10 1.73 -0.45
C ALA A 60 17.03 1.82 -1.66
N GLN A 61 16.58 2.48 -2.74
CA GLN A 61 17.43 2.74 -3.90
C GLN A 61 18.59 3.66 -3.55
N LEU A 62 18.35 4.76 -2.82
CA LEU A 62 19.38 5.70 -2.38
C LEU A 62 20.46 5.03 -1.51
N GLU A 63 20.08 4.13 -0.59
CA GLU A 63 21.03 3.32 0.20
C GLU A 63 21.89 2.39 -0.66
N GLU A 64 21.36 1.90 -1.79
CA GLU A 64 22.09 1.02 -2.70
C GLU A 64 23.12 1.79 -3.55
N ILE A 65 22.83 3.04 -3.92
CA ILE A 65 23.74 3.92 -4.70
C ILE A 65 24.73 4.68 -3.83
N ALA A 66 24.45 4.86 -2.54
CA ALA A 66 25.36 5.45 -1.57
C ALA A 66 25.93 4.33 -0.67
N PRO A 67 26.94 3.57 -1.13
CA PRO A 67 27.62 2.64 -0.26
C PRO A 67 28.20 3.44 0.91
N ALA A 68 27.86 3.01 2.13
CA ALA A 68 28.39 3.56 3.36
C ALA A 68 29.91 3.75 3.23
N ALA A 69 30.36 4.99 3.34
CA ALA A 69 31.78 5.36 3.44
C ALA A 69 32.37 4.89 4.78
#